data_AF-A0A4W5JLX1-F1
#
_entry.id   AF-A0A4W5JLX1-F1
#
_cell.length_a   1.000
_cell.length_b   1.000
_cell.length_c   1.000
_cell.angle_alpha   90.00
_cell.angle_beta   90.00
_cell.angle_gamma   90.00
#
_symmetry.space_group_name_H-M   'P 1'
#
loop_
_entity.id
_entity.type
_entity.pdbx_description
1 polymer ?
#
loop_
_entity_poly.entity_id
_entity_poly.type
_entity_poly.pdbx_seq_one_letter_code
_entity_poly.pdbx_strand_id
1 'polypeptide(L)'
;AILKKSVQLPARDGVVRIRGLPYSCTETDVLLFFSGLDVAEDGVTLVTDHRGRNSGEAYVQFLTQEQADAALTRDREVIGNRYVS
;
A
#
# COMPACT_ATOMS: atom_id res chain seq x y z
N ALA A 1 -32.23 12.01 5.05
CA ALA A 1 -31.40 12.27 3.85
C ALA A 1 -30.00 11.75 4.16
N ILE A 2 -29.56 10.70 3.46
CA ILE A 2 -28.24 10.09 3.67
C ILE A 2 -27.21 11.06 3.08
N LEU A 3 -26.35 11.64 3.93
CA LEU A 3 -25.21 12.41 3.47
C LEU A 3 -24.29 11.46 2.69
N LYS A 4 -24.29 11.61 1.37
CA LYS A 4 -23.19 11.15 0.52
C LYS A 4 -21.94 11.80 1.08
N LYS A 5 -21.10 11.05 1.80
CA LYS A 5 -19.71 11.48 2.05
C LYS A 5 -19.13 11.71 0.65
N SER A 6 -18.86 12.96 0.33
CA SER A 6 -18.19 13.35 -0.89
C SER A 6 -16.89 12.56 -0.97
N VAL A 7 -16.81 11.63 -1.92
CA VAL A 7 -15.54 11.05 -2.34
C VAL A 7 -14.82 12.17 -3.05
N GLN A 8 -14.12 12.98 -2.27
CA GLN A 8 -13.20 13.98 -2.76
C GLN A 8 -12.07 13.19 -3.40
N LEU A 9 -12.02 13.13 -4.73
CA LEU A 9 -10.87 12.61 -5.46
C LEU A 9 -9.85 13.75 -5.52
N PRO A 10 -8.74 13.74 -4.77
CA PRO A 10 -7.75 14.78 -4.87
C PRO A 10 -6.66 14.37 -5.87
N ALA A 11 -6.09 15.37 -6.53
CA ALA A 11 -4.90 15.22 -7.34
C ALA A 11 -3.80 14.45 -6.57
N ARG A 12 -3.34 13.32 -7.14
CA ARG A 12 -2.38 12.36 -6.56
C ARG A 12 -2.83 11.90 -5.17
N ASP A 13 -3.62 10.83 -5.14
CA ASP A 13 -4.27 10.31 -3.94
C ASP A 13 -3.31 9.80 -2.86
N GLY A 14 -2.00 10.09 -2.82
CA GLY A 14 -1.11 9.51 -1.80
C GLY A 14 -1.03 7.98 -1.86
N VAL A 15 -1.32 7.38 -3.01
CA VAL A 15 -1.24 5.93 -3.23
C VAL A 15 0.12 5.55 -3.80
N VAL A 16 0.78 4.58 -3.16
CA VAL A 16 2.01 3.96 -3.65
C VAL A 16 1.72 2.54 -4.09
N ARG A 17 2.18 2.18 -5.29
CA ARG A 17 2.20 0.79 -5.74
C ARG A 17 3.55 0.18 -5.36
N ILE A 18 3.51 -0.95 -4.66
CA ILE A 18 4.70 -1.75 -4.36
C ILE A 18 4.64 -3.08 -5.12
N ARG A 19 5.81 -3.58 -5.50
CA ARG A 19 5.99 -4.84 -6.22
C ARG A 19 7.14 -5.65 -5.63
N GLY A 20 7.15 -6.94 -5.96
CA GLY A 20 8.20 -7.87 -5.53
C GLY A 20 7.90 -8.60 -4.22
N LEU A 21 6.72 -8.38 -3.64
CA LEU A 21 6.28 -8.97 -2.37
C LEU A 21 6.34 -10.51 -2.42
N PRO A 22 6.69 -11.18 -1.31
CA PRO A 22 6.48 -12.62 -1.17
C PRO A 22 5.01 -12.99 -1.43
N TYR A 23 4.73 -14.15 -2.02
CA TYR A 23 3.34 -14.59 -2.20
C TYR A 23 2.60 -14.87 -0.89
N SER A 24 3.35 -15.10 0.20
CA SER A 24 2.81 -15.23 1.56
C SER A 24 2.65 -13.89 2.27
N CYS A 25 2.94 -12.76 1.61
CA CYS A 25 2.85 -11.43 2.20
C CYS A 25 1.41 -11.10 2.60
N THR A 26 1.26 -10.61 3.81
CA THR A 26 0.00 -10.18 4.40
C THR A 26 -0.08 -8.66 4.46
N GLU A 27 -1.28 -8.12 4.69
CA GLU A 27 -1.47 -6.70 4.95
C GLU A 27 -0.63 -6.21 6.15
N THR A 28 -0.56 -7.02 7.21
CA THR A 28 0.28 -6.73 8.37
C THR A 28 1.75 -6.56 8.02
N ASP A 29 2.28 -7.37 7.11
CA ASP A 29 3.69 -7.23 6.66
C ASP A 29 3.92 -5.90 5.93
N VAL A 30 2.94 -5.47 5.13
CA VAL A 30 2.99 -4.18 4.42
C VAL A 30 2.90 -3.00 5.39
N LEU A 31 2.04 -3.08 6.40
CA LEU A 31 1.94 -2.07 7.46
C LEU A 31 3.23 -1.99 8.29
N LEU A 32 3.85 -3.13 8.60
CA LEU A 32 5.13 -3.17 9.30
C LEU A 32 6.26 -2.58 8.45
N PHE A 33 6.30 -2.87 7.15
CA PHE A 33 7.27 -2.29 6.23
C PHE A 33 7.21 -0.75 6.21
N PHE A 34 6.01 -0.19 6.15
CA PHE A 34 5.77 1.25 6.22
C PHE A 34 5.59 1.79 7.65
N SER A 35 6.06 1.06 8.66
CA SER A 35 6.00 1.54 10.05
C SER A 35 6.65 2.93 10.20
N GLY A 36 5.96 3.79 10.94
CA GLY A 36 6.33 5.20 11.10
C GLY A 36 5.74 6.13 10.02
N LEU A 37 5.01 5.60 9.05
CA LEU A 37 4.23 6.38 8.09
C LEU A 37 2.72 6.19 8.35
N ASP A 38 1.95 7.22 8.05
CA ASP A 38 0.49 7.21 8.26
C ASP A 38 -0.23 6.61 7.06
N VAL A 39 -0.53 5.32 7.13
CA VAL A 39 -1.39 4.59 6.18
C VAL A 39 -2.86 4.82 6.53
N ALA A 40 -3.71 5.00 5.52
CA ALA A 40 -5.15 5.14 5.71
C ALA A 40 -5.78 3.87 6.28
N GLU A 41 -6.91 4.02 6.98
CA GLU A 41 -7.75 2.89 7.39
C GLU A 41 -8.18 2.11 6.14
N ASP A 42 -8.03 0.77 6.19
CA ASP A 42 -8.21 -0.14 5.04
C ASP A 42 -7.38 0.25 3.79
N GLY A 43 -6.28 0.98 4.00
CA GLY A 43 -5.47 1.58 2.94
C GLY A 43 -4.56 0.60 2.19
N VAL A 44 -4.47 -0.67 2.61
CA VAL A 44 -3.64 -1.68 1.96
C VAL A 44 -4.49 -2.60 1.11
N THR A 45 -4.17 -2.69 -0.17
CA THR A 45 -4.83 -3.62 -1.10
C THR A 45 -3.79 -4.54 -1.72
N LEU A 46 -3.81 -5.82 -1.31
CA LEU A 46 -3.02 -6.87 -1.96
C LEU A 46 -3.67 -7.27 -3.28
N VAL A 47 -2.90 -7.25 -4.37
CA VAL A 47 -3.40 -7.64 -5.69
C VAL A 47 -3.36 -9.15 -5.82
N THR A 48 -4.50 -9.74 -6.16
CA THR A 48 -4.63 -11.19 -6.38
C THR A 48 -4.86 -11.53 -7.85
N ASP A 49 -4.44 -12.73 -8.26
CA ASP A 49 -4.72 -13.28 -9.57
C ASP A 49 -6.17 -13.81 -9.67
N HIS A 50 -6.56 -14.29 -10.86
CA HIS A 50 -7.88 -14.89 -11.12
C HIS A 50 -8.20 -16.13 -10.26
N ARG A 51 -7.22 -16.68 -9.53
CA ARG A 51 -7.37 -17.81 -8.60
C ARG A 51 -7.34 -17.38 -7.14
N GLY A 52 -7.32 -16.06 -6.87
CA GLY A 52 -7.26 -15.50 -5.53
C GLY A 52 -5.88 -15.58 -4.87
N ARG A 53 -4.81 -15.87 -5.63
CA ARG A 53 -3.44 -15.93 -5.09
C ARG A 53 -2.76 -14.57 -5.21
N ASN A 54 -1.97 -14.19 -4.22
CA ASN A 54 -1.23 -12.94 -4.24
C ASN A 54 -0.31 -12.89 -5.47
N SER A 55 -0.35 -11.76 -6.18
CA SER A 55 0.45 -11.52 -7.39
C SER A 55 1.86 -11.03 -7.08
N GLY A 56 2.16 -10.71 -5.82
CA GLY A 56 3.39 -10.04 -5.42
C GLY A 56 3.35 -8.52 -5.59
N GLU A 57 2.16 -7.95 -5.78
CA GLU A 57 1.93 -6.51 -5.87
C GLU A 57 0.89 -6.05 -4.83
N ALA A 58 1.03 -4.81 -4.37
CA ALA A 58 0.05 -4.17 -3.52
C ALA A 58 -0.04 -2.66 -3.79
N TYR A 59 -1.15 -2.07 -3.38
CA TYR A 59 -1.36 -0.63 -3.33
C TYR A 59 -1.51 -0.21 -1.88
N VAL A 60 -0.86 0.89 -1.51
CA VAL A 60 -0.88 1.44 -0.16
C VAL A 60 -1.28 2.90 -0.23
N GLN A 61 -2.42 3.21 0.37
CA GLN A 61 -2.99 4.55 0.50
C GLN A 61 -2.46 5.19 1.78
N PHE A 62 -1.73 6.29 1.65
CA PHE A 62 -1.27 7.09 2.79
C PHE A 62 -2.24 8.24 3.08
N LEU A 63 -2.21 8.78 4.30
CA LEU A 63 -3.07 9.90 4.69
C LEU A 63 -2.70 11.21 3.98
N THR A 64 -1.43 11.38 3.59
CA THR A 64 -0.95 12.59 2.90
C THR A 64 0.02 12.24 1.77
N GLN A 65 0.23 13.19 0.85
CA GLN A 65 1.21 13.02 -0.23
C GLN A 65 2.64 12.95 0.29
N GLU A 66 2.96 13.68 1.36
CA GLU A 66 4.29 13.66 1.98
C GLU A 66 4.64 12.27 2.55
N GLN A 67 3.64 11.59 3.11
CA GLN A 67 3.77 10.21 3.59
C GLN A 67 4.00 9.24 2.43
N ALA A 68 3.28 9.44 1.32
CA ALA A 68 3.50 8.66 0.09
C ALA A 68 4.89 8.91 -0.51
N ASP A 69 5.37 10.15 -0.52
CA ASP A 69 6.70 10.49 -1.01
C ASP A 69 7.80 9.89 -0.09
N ALA A 70 7.59 9.89 1.22
CA ALA A 70 8.46 9.21 2.18
C ALA A 70 8.44 7.68 1.99
N ALA A 71 7.29 7.09 1.65
CA ALA A 71 7.20 5.67 1.33
C ALA A 71 8.03 5.27 0.11
N LEU A 72 8.14 6.15 -0.90
CA LEU A 72 8.98 5.92 -2.07
C LEU A 72 10.48 5.84 -1.74
N THR A 73 10.92 6.38 -0.60
CA THR A 73 12.34 6.27 -0.20
C THR A 73 12.70 4.89 0.35
N ARG A 74 11.72 4.01 0.57
CA ARG A 74 11.90 2.62 1.01
C ARG A 74 12.15 1.65 -0.16
N ASP A 75 12.37 2.17 -1.38
CA ASP A 75 12.75 1.36 -2.53
C ASP A 75 13.96 0.47 -2.22
N ARG A 76 13.88 -0.80 -2.64
CA ARG A 76 14.88 -1.85 -2.42
C ARG A 76 15.09 -2.25 -0.97
N GLU A 77 14.21 -1.87 -0.05
CA GLU A 77 14.12 -2.54 1.24
C GLU A 77 13.48 -3.93 1.08
N VAL A 78 13.52 -4.74 2.14
CA VAL A 78 13.11 -6.15 2.10
C VAL A 78 11.88 -6.42 2.93
N ILE A 79 10.97 -7.23 2.39
CA ILE A 79 9.94 -7.93 3.16
C ILE A 79 10.26 -9.42 3.10
N GLY A 80 10.61 -9.99 4.26
CA GLY A 80 11.14 -11.35 4.35
C GLY A 80 12.42 -11.50 3.55
N ASN A 81 12.36 -12.25 2.44
CA ASN A 81 13.52 -12.56 1.59
C ASN A 81 13.42 -11.97 0.18
N ARG A 82 12.62 -10.90 0.02
CA ARG A 82 12.32 -10.26 -1.27
C ARG A 82 12.52 -8.75 -1.18
N TYR A 83 13.16 -8.19 -2.21
CA TYR A 83 13.24 -6.75 -2.40
C TYR A 83 11.91 -6.18 -2.88
N VAL A 84 11.50 -5.09 -2.26
CA VAL A 84 10.29 -4.33 -2.60
C VAL A 84 10.69 -3.13 -3.45
N SER A 85 9.93 -2.86 -4.51
CA SER A 85 10.12 -1.76 -5.46
C SER A 85 8.84 -0.99 -5.74
#